data_AF-A0A8R1IMH5-F1
#
_entry.id   AF-A0A8R1IMH5-F1
#
_cell.length_a   1.000
_cell.length_b   1.000
_cell.length_c   1.000
_cell.angle_alpha   90.00
_cell.angle_beta   90.00
_cell.angle_gamma   90.00
#
_symmetry.space_group_name_H-M   'P 1'
#
loop_
_entity.id
_entity.type
_entity.pdbx_description
1 polymer ?
#
loop_
_entity_poly.entity_id
_entity_poly.type
_entity_poly.pdbx_seq_one_letter_code
_entity_poly.pdbx_strand_id
1 'polypeptide(L)'
;MCSAGLPWRKLGDKNDVLRCKEECRKEKRAVLFTGIKHTAELSDVLDYIDSRQYQDRMDYIYIYKSLQKACTTAGVDIDAPYDWEKDVSTMSQKKE
;
A
#
# COMPACT_ATOMS: atom_id res chain seq x y z
N MET A 1 1.58 9.11 -3.33
CA MET A 1 2.44 7.92 -3.13
C MET A 1 3.35 8.11 -1.91
N CYS A 2 3.71 7.03 -1.20
CA CYS A 2 4.55 7.08 0.01
C CYS A 2 5.95 7.64 -0.28
N SER A 3 6.34 8.68 0.46
CA SER A 3 7.53 9.51 0.19
C SER A 3 8.88 8.76 0.29
N ALA A 4 8.94 7.63 1.01
CA ALA A 4 10.17 6.86 1.21
C ALA A 4 10.49 5.91 0.03
N GLY A 5 9.50 5.55 -0.80
CA GLY A 5 9.64 4.55 -1.86
C GLY A 5 9.83 3.12 -1.34
N LEU A 6 9.98 2.16 -2.24
CA LEU A 6 10.22 0.75 -1.89
C LEU A 6 11.67 0.51 -1.44
N PRO A 7 11.93 -0.48 -0.56
CA PRO A 7 13.27 -0.74 -0.02
C PRO A 7 14.34 -1.02 -1.09
N TRP A 8 13.94 -1.63 -2.20
CA TRP A 8 14.82 -1.95 -3.34
C TRP A 8 14.88 -0.87 -4.42
N ARG A 9 14.37 0.35 -4.18
CA ARG A 9 14.34 1.44 -5.18
C ARG A 9 15.71 1.76 -5.79
N LYS A 10 16.79 1.60 -5.02
CA LYS A 10 18.16 1.93 -5.45
C LYS A 10 18.98 0.70 -5.89
N LEU A 11 18.40 -0.50 -5.84
CA LEU A 11 19.11 -1.72 -6.22
C LEU A 11 19.01 -1.92 -7.74
N GLY A 12 20.15 -2.07 -8.40
CA GLY A 12 20.24 -2.31 -9.84
C GLY A 12 20.34 -3.78 -10.22
N ASP A 13 20.87 -4.62 -9.33
CA ASP A 13 21.03 -6.05 -9.57
C ASP A 13 19.77 -6.85 -9.25
N LYS A 14 19.44 -7.84 -10.09
CA LYS A 14 18.24 -8.66 -9.97
C LYS A 14 18.26 -9.53 -8.70
N ASN A 15 19.41 -10.11 -8.36
CA ASN A 15 19.53 -11.01 -7.20
C ASN A 15 19.49 -10.21 -5.89
N ASP A 16 20.05 -9.00 -5.89
CA ASP A 16 19.92 -8.09 -4.76
C ASP A 16 18.48 -7.67 -4.52
N VAL A 17 17.72 -7.36 -5.58
CA VAL A 17 16.28 -7.08 -5.48
C VAL A 17 15.52 -8.29 -4.97
N LEU A 18 15.83 -9.50 -5.46
CA LEU A 18 15.20 -10.75 -5.00
C LEU A 18 15.40 -10.96 -3.51
N ARG A 19 16.66 -10.91 -3.04
CA ARG A 19 17.01 -11.06 -1.62
C ARG A 19 16.32 -10.02 -0.75
N CYS A 20 16.30 -8.76 -1.20
CA CYS A 20 15.62 -7.68 -0.49
C CYS A 20 14.12 -7.95 -0.35
N LYS A 21 13.46 -8.45 -1.39
CA LYS A 21 12.04 -8.84 -1.34
C LYS A 21 11.78 -9.99 -0.37
N GLU A 22 12.63 -11.02 -0.38
CA GLU A 22 12.50 -12.16 0.53
C GLU A 22 12.67 -11.75 2.00
N GLU A 23 13.66 -10.91 2.30
CA GLU A 23 13.87 -10.37 3.65
C GLU A 23 12.68 -9.52 4.11
N CYS A 24 12.12 -8.69 3.22
CA CYS A 24 10.94 -7.89 3.51
C CYS A 24 9.69 -8.75 3.77
N ARG A 25 9.59 -9.94 3.18
CA ARG A 25 8.44 -10.84 3.42
C ARG A 25 8.52 -11.58 4.75
N LYS A 26 9.74 -11.80 5.26
CA LYS A 26 9.99 -12.56 6.49
C LYS A 26 10.20 -11.65 7.70
N GLU A 27 11.35 -10.98 7.75
CA GLU A 27 11.86 -10.33 8.98
C GLU A 27 11.68 -8.82 8.94
N LYS A 28 11.71 -8.22 7.75
CA LYS A 28 11.72 -6.76 7.55
C LYS A 28 10.40 -6.23 6.98
N ARG A 29 9.28 -6.88 7.31
CA ARG A 29 7.95 -6.53 6.79
C ARG A 29 7.52 -5.12 7.12
N ALA A 30 7.85 -4.64 8.32
CA ALA A 30 7.58 -3.26 8.73
C ALA A 30 8.21 -2.22 7.78
N VAL A 31 9.33 -2.55 7.14
CA VAL A 31 10.03 -1.63 6.22
C VAL A 31 9.17 -1.33 4.98
N LEU A 32 8.35 -2.28 4.52
CA LEU A 32 7.42 -2.09 3.39
C LEU A 32 6.36 -1.01 3.68
N PHE A 33 5.97 -0.86 4.94
CA PHE A 33 4.93 0.06 5.36
C PHE A 33 5.46 1.35 5.96
N THR A 34 6.76 1.61 5.84
CA THR A 34 7.38 2.83 6.36
C THR A 34 6.69 4.08 5.79
N GLY A 35 6.14 4.92 6.68
CA GLY A 35 5.43 6.14 6.31
C GLY A 35 3.95 5.96 5.97
N ILE A 36 3.41 4.74 6.10
CA ILE A 36 1.99 4.45 5.99
C ILE A 36 1.40 4.33 7.41
N LYS A 37 0.28 5.02 7.66
CA LYS A 37 -0.49 4.85 8.90
C LYS A 37 -1.51 3.72 8.69
N HIS A 38 -1.92 3.05 9.77
CA HIS A 38 -2.95 1.98 9.73
C HIS A 38 -2.57 0.83 8.79
N THR A 39 -1.44 0.18 9.07
CA THR A 39 -0.81 -0.84 8.21
C THR A 39 -1.33 -2.26 8.46
N ALA A 40 -2.25 -2.43 9.41
CA ALA A 40 -2.76 -3.73 9.82
C ALA A 40 -3.57 -4.38 8.70
N GLU A 41 -4.53 -3.64 8.13
CA GLU A 41 -5.36 -4.10 7.02
C GLU A 41 -4.54 -4.42 5.76
N LEU A 42 -3.49 -3.63 5.51
CA LEU A 42 -2.54 -3.90 4.42
C LEU A 42 -1.70 -5.14 4.70
N SER A 43 -1.37 -5.41 5.97
CA SER A 43 -0.67 -6.63 6.36
C SER A 43 -1.56 -7.86 6.17
N ASP A 44 -2.85 -7.77 6.52
CA ASP A 44 -3.81 -8.86 6.35
C ASP A 44 -3.99 -9.22 4.86
N VAL A 45 -4.12 -8.22 3.99
CA VAL A 45 -4.18 -8.43 2.53
C VAL A 45 -2.90 -9.10 2.03
N LEU A 46 -1.77 -8.70 2.58
CA LEU A 46 -0.47 -9.19 2.17
C LEU A 46 -0.24 -10.64 2.62
N ASP A 47 -0.74 -11.03 3.79
CA ASP A 47 -0.77 -12.43 4.28
C ASP A 47 -1.76 -13.28 3.47
N TYR A 48 -2.91 -12.72 3.10
CA TYR A 48 -3.86 -13.36 2.20
C TYR A 48 -3.20 -13.72 0.86
N ILE A 49 -2.47 -12.78 0.25
CA ILE A 49 -1.76 -13.03 -1.01
C ILE A 49 -0.69 -14.12 -0.83
N ASP A 50 0.10 -14.05 0.25
CA ASP A 50 1.18 -15.02 0.49
C ASP A 50 0.67 -16.45 0.76
N SER A 51 -0.58 -16.58 1.23
CA SER A 51 -1.22 -17.89 1.46
C SER A 51 -1.69 -18.61 0.19
N ARG A 52 -1.74 -17.93 -0.96
CA ARG A 52 -2.32 -18.46 -2.20
C ARG A 52 -1.28 -19.16 -3.04
N GLN A 53 -1.67 -20.30 -3.60
CA GLN A 53 -0.88 -21.00 -4.61
C GLN A 53 -1.27 -20.52 -6.01
N TYR A 54 -0.41 -20.82 -6.99
CA TYR A 54 -0.58 -20.36 -8.37
C TYR A 54 -1.91 -20.78 -9.00
N GLN A 55 -2.41 -21.97 -8.66
CA GLN A 55 -3.68 -22.49 -9.17
C GLN A 55 -4.91 -21.94 -8.44
N ASP A 56 -4.72 -21.28 -7.30
CA ASP A 56 -5.84 -20.80 -6.49
C ASP A 56 -6.47 -19.55 -7.11
N ARG A 57 -7.80 -19.49 -7.04
CA ARG A 57 -8.52 -18.28 -7.47
C ARG A 57 -8.40 -17.20 -6.39
N MET A 58 -8.02 -16.00 -6.82
CA MET A 58 -8.01 -14.83 -5.95
C MET A 58 -9.43 -14.33 -5.65
N ASP A 59 -9.67 -14.01 -4.38
CA ASP A 59 -10.88 -13.37 -3.88
C ASP A 59 -10.66 -11.86 -3.87
N TYR A 60 -11.00 -11.24 -5.00
CA TYR A 60 -10.92 -9.78 -5.13
C TYR A 60 -11.92 -9.06 -4.23
N ILE A 61 -13.06 -9.69 -3.90
CA ILE A 61 -14.07 -9.10 -3.02
C ILE A 61 -13.48 -8.90 -1.63
N TYR A 62 -12.73 -9.88 -1.13
CA TYR A 62 -11.98 -9.75 0.12
C TYR A 62 -11.00 -8.58 0.08
N ILE A 63 -10.19 -8.47 -0.98
CA ILE A 63 -9.19 -7.39 -1.10
C ILE A 63 -9.87 -6.01 -1.11
N TYR A 64 -10.96 -5.84 -1.86
CA TYR A 64 -11.72 -4.58 -1.88
C TYR A 64 -12.30 -4.21 -0.52
N LYS A 65 -12.89 -5.19 0.19
CA LYS A 65 -13.42 -4.96 1.54
C LYS A 65 -12.33 -4.60 2.55
N SER A 66 -11.16 -5.24 2.47
CA SER A 66 -10.02 -4.91 3.32
C SER A 66 -9.49 -3.50 3.03
N LEU A 67 -9.46 -3.07 1.77
CA LEU A 67 -9.10 -1.70 1.40
C LEU A 67 -10.12 -0.68 1.91
N GLN A 68 -11.41 -0.94 1.72
CA GLN A 68 -12.48 -0.06 2.24
C GLN A 68 -12.40 0.08 3.76
N LYS A 69 -12.13 -1.03 4.47
CA LYS A 69 -11.88 -0.99 5.91
C LYS A 69 -10.67 -0.11 6.26
N ALA A 70 -9.56 -0.25 5.53
CA ALA A 70 -8.36 0.57 5.74
C ALA A 70 -8.64 2.08 5.55
N CYS A 71 -9.41 2.44 4.52
CA CYS A 71 -9.85 3.82 4.27
C CYS A 71 -10.70 4.35 5.42
N THR A 72 -11.71 3.59 5.86
CA THR A 72 -12.56 3.95 7.00
C THR A 72 -11.74 4.11 8.30
N THR A 73 -10.81 3.20 8.59
CA THR A 73 -9.91 3.29 9.76
C THR A 73 -9.03 4.53 9.70
N ALA A 74 -8.55 4.90 8.51
CA ALA A 74 -7.75 6.11 8.30
C ALA A 74 -8.57 7.41 8.24
N GLY A 75 -9.92 7.32 8.25
CA GLY A 75 -10.82 8.47 8.12
C GLY A 75 -10.79 9.12 6.73
N VAL A 76 -10.43 8.35 5.70
CA VAL A 76 -10.33 8.82 4.31
C VAL A 76 -11.50 8.28 3.51
N ASP A 77 -12.12 9.14 2.72
CA ASP A 77 -13.18 8.75 1.78
C ASP A 77 -12.56 8.08 0.53
N ILE A 78 -13.10 6.91 0.17
CA ILE A 78 -12.66 6.14 -1.00
C ILE A 78 -13.12 6.76 -2.31
N ASP A 79 -14.23 7.52 -2.28
CA ASP A 79 -14.81 8.19 -3.44
C ASP A 79 -14.30 9.63 -3.59
N ALA A 80 -13.30 10.02 -2.78
CA ALA A 80 -12.67 11.32 -2.88
C ALA A 80 -11.98 11.52 -4.25
N PRO A 81 -11.98 12.75 -4.80
CA PRO A 81 -11.29 13.04 -6.06
C PRO A 81 -9.80 12.70 -6.01
N TYR A 82 -9.28 12.12 -7.10
CA TYR A 82 -7.87 11.81 -7.18
C TYR A 82 -7.01 13.07 -7.17
N ASP A 83 -5.74 12.94 -6.77
CA ASP A 83 -4.81 14.07 -6.71
C ASP A 83 -4.64 14.81 -8.04
N TRP A 84 -4.84 14.12 -9.17
CA TRP A 84 -4.78 14.69 -10.52
C TRP A 84 -6.12 15.27 -11.03
N GLU A 85 -7.24 15.01 -10.34
CA GLU A 85 -8.57 15.56 -10.66
C GLU A 85 -8.86 16.85 -9.89
N LYS A 86 -8.02 17.17 -8.91
CA LYS A 86 -8.07 18.45 -8.21
C LYS A 86 -7.67 19.53 -9.21
N ASP A 87 -8.67 20.20 -9.78
CA ASP A 87 -8.43 21.43 -10.53
C ASP A 87 -7.60 22.39 -9.66
N VAL A 88 -6.55 22.95 -10.27
CA VAL A 88 -5.67 23.97 -9.68
C VAL A 88 -6.41 25.22 -9.14
N SER A 89 -7.73 25.31 -9.36
CA SER A 89 -8.61 26.42 -8.95
C SER A 89 -9.04 26.38 -7.48
N THR A 90 -8.94 25.25 -6.77
CA THR A 90 -9.44 25.14 -5.37
C THR A 90 -8.40 25.49 -4.30
N MET A 91 -7.18 25.87 -4.68
CA MET A 91 -6.05 26.07 -3.75
C MET A 91 -6.06 27.42 -2.99
N SER A 92 -7.08 28.28 -3.15
CA SER A 92 -7.08 29.66 -2.60
C SER A 92 -8.01 29.96 -1.42
N GLN A 93 -8.75 29.01 -0.85
CA GLN A 93 -9.63 29.31 0.29
C GLN A 93 -9.44 28.36 1.47
N LYS A 94 -8.29 28.48 2.15
CA LYS A 94 -8.20 28.26 3.60
C LYS A 94 -6.91 28.88 4.16
N LYS A 95 -6.96 30.19 4.37
CA LYS A 95 -6.16 30.90 5.37
C LYS A 95 -7.16 31.71 6.19
N GLU A 96 -7.43 31.23 7.40
CA GLU A 96 -7.90 32.06 8.51
C GLU A 96 -6.82 31.99 9.58
#